data_AF-A0A4Q3CJM7-F1
#
_entry.id   AF-A0A4Q3CJM7-F1
#
_cell.length_a   1.000
_cell.length_b   1.000
_cell.length_c   1.000
_cell.angle_alpha   90.00
_cell.angle_beta   90.00
_cell.angle_gamma   90.00
#
_symmetry.space_group_name_H-M   'P 1'
#
loop_
_entity.id
_entity.type
_entity.pdbx_description
1 polymer ?
#
loop_
_entity_poly.entity_id
_entity_poly.type
_entity_poly.pdbx_seq_one_letter_code
_entity_poly.pdbx_strand_id
1 'polypeptide(L)'
;MPVSPIERNDHAEPNADAFIFGFDFPADGVIEKVDWQRIKPTAACPPAGWRWLHFNRLAAETREWLEESSDLDETVITALLQTETRPRCAAYEDGLLLNLRGINHNPGAEPEDMISVRIWATQNLVISMRSYPVKAVHEVR
;
A
#
# COMPACT_ATOMS: atom_id res chain seq x y z
N MET A 1 27.03 5.19 -25.39
CA MET A 1 27.31 5.08 -23.95
C MET A 1 26.43 3.95 -23.44
N PRO A 2 26.97 2.83 -22.94
CA PRO A 2 26.14 1.83 -22.28
C PRO A 2 25.65 2.44 -20.95
N VAL A 3 24.34 2.39 -20.73
CA VAL A 3 23.72 2.84 -19.48
C VAL A 3 24.18 1.86 -18.39
N SER A 4 24.88 2.36 -17.38
CA SER A 4 25.28 1.53 -16.24
C SER A 4 24.05 0.89 -15.61
N PRO A 5 24.11 -0.37 -15.15
CA PRO A 5 23.03 -0.97 -14.39
C PRO A 5 22.77 -0.09 -13.17
N ILE A 6 21.52 0.33 -12.96
CA ILE A 6 21.11 0.99 -11.73
C ILE A 6 21.44 0.00 -10.61
N GLU A 7 22.45 0.30 -9.80
CA GLU A 7 22.75 -0.47 -8.59
C GLU A 7 21.46 -0.48 -7.76
N ARG A 8 20.91 -1.68 -7.52
CA ARG A 8 19.83 -1.84 -6.55
C ARG A 8 20.40 -1.34 -5.24
N ASN A 9 19.90 -0.19 -4.78
CA ASN A 9 20.23 0.32 -3.48
C ASN A 9 19.82 -0.74 -2.44
N ASP A 10 20.80 -1.45 -1.88
CA ASP A 10 20.66 -2.53 -0.90
C ASP A 10 20.22 -2.02 0.49
N HIS A 11 19.84 -0.74 0.59
CA HIS A 11 19.14 -0.17 1.74
C HIS A 11 17.64 -0.50 1.79
N ALA A 12 17.21 -1.59 1.14
CA ALA A 12 15.93 -2.20 1.48
C ALA A 12 16.04 -2.66 2.93
N GLU A 13 15.17 -2.19 3.83
CA GLU A 13 14.98 -2.85 5.12
C GLU A 13 14.77 -4.36 4.82
N PRO A 14 15.72 -5.22 5.17
CA PRO A 14 15.52 -6.65 5.05
C PRO A 14 14.47 -6.98 6.11
N ASN A 15 13.33 -7.55 5.72
CA ASN A 15 12.19 -7.85 6.60
C ASN A 15 11.41 -6.64 7.18
N ALA A 16 11.02 -5.67 6.36
CA ALA A 16 9.87 -4.85 6.75
C ALA A 16 8.60 -5.72 6.75
N ASP A 17 7.93 -5.82 7.90
CA ASP A 17 6.66 -6.54 8.09
C ASP A 17 5.70 -6.28 6.93
N ALA A 18 5.02 -7.33 6.46
CA ALA A 18 4.04 -7.23 5.38
C ALA A 18 2.98 -6.16 5.70
N PHE A 19 2.41 -6.24 6.89
CA PHE A 19 1.47 -5.27 7.42
C PHE A 19 2.19 -4.21 8.27
N ILE A 20 2.10 -2.95 7.85
CA ILE A 20 2.83 -1.84 8.49
C ILE A 20 1.94 -1.14 9.53
N PHE A 21 0.70 -0.83 9.16
CA PHE A 21 -0.30 -0.27 10.07
C PHE A 21 -1.71 -0.43 9.49
N GLY A 22 -2.70 -0.29 10.37
CA GLY A 22 -4.08 -0.11 9.95
C GLY A 22 -4.92 0.56 11.03
N PHE A 23 -6.06 1.09 10.60
CA PHE A 23 -7.01 1.80 11.44
C PHE A 23 -8.45 1.47 11.04
N ASP A 24 -9.31 1.31 12.04
CA ASP A 24 -10.77 1.27 11.87
C ASP A 24 -11.35 2.61 12.31
N PHE A 25 -12.12 3.22 11.41
CA PHE A 25 -12.82 4.48 11.60
C PHE A 25 -14.31 4.17 11.75
N PRO A 26 -14.82 3.99 12.98
CA PRO A 26 -16.25 3.77 13.19
C PRO A 26 -17.07 4.99 12.74
N ALA A 27 -18.35 4.78 12.40
CA ALA A 27 -19.25 5.87 12.02
C ALA A 27 -19.40 6.92 13.15
N ASP A 28 -19.52 6.43 14.38
CA ASP A 28 -19.52 7.20 15.61
C ASP A 28 -18.56 6.52 16.59
N GLY A 29 -17.51 7.22 17.05
CA GLY A 29 -16.58 6.66 18.04
C GLY A 29 -15.14 7.11 17.88
N VAL A 30 -14.25 6.35 18.52
CA VAL A 30 -12.80 6.57 18.53
C VAL A 30 -12.16 5.67 17.47
N ILE A 31 -11.19 6.21 16.74
CA ILE A 31 -10.40 5.45 15.75
C ILE A 31 -9.59 4.38 16.49
N GLU A 32 -9.66 3.13 16.03
CA GLU A 32 -8.92 2.02 16.61
C GLU A 32 -7.76 1.61 15.71
N LYS A 33 -6.60 1.33 16.31
CA LYS A 33 -5.50 0.69 15.58
C LYS A 33 -5.83 -0.79 15.36
N VAL A 34 -5.58 -1.25 14.14
CA VAL A 34 -5.77 -2.63 13.73
C VAL A 34 -4.42 -3.34 13.66
N ASP A 35 -4.37 -4.58 14.13
CA ASP A 35 -3.19 -5.45 14.04
C ASP A 35 -3.32 -6.47 12.90
N TRP A 36 -2.21 -7.15 12.61
CA TRP A 36 -2.16 -8.16 11.56
C TRP A 36 -3.11 -9.33 11.82
N GLN A 37 -3.25 -9.77 13.08
CA GLN A 37 -4.08 -10.92 13.44
C GLN A 37 -5.56 -10.68 13.10
N ARG A 38 -6.05 -9.45 13.29
CA ARG A 38 -7.42 -9.05 12.98
C ARG A 38 -7.75 -9.06 11.50
N ILE A 39 -6.78 -8.76 10.62
CA ILE A 39 -7.01 -8.63 9.17
C ILE A 39 -6.40 -9.75 8.34
N LYS A 40 -5.58 -10.61 8.94
CA LYS A 40 -5.05 -11.82 8.30
C LYS A 40 -6.12 -12.69 7.60
N PRO A 41 -7.37 -12.82 8.13
CA PRO A 41 -8.41 -13.59 7.44
C PRO A 41 -9.25 -12.79 6.44
N THR A 42 -9.21 -11.45 6.43
CA THR A 42 -10.06 -10.60 5.57
C THR A 42 -9.62 -9.14 5.54
N ALA A 43 -9.80 -8.45 4.41
CA ALA A 43 -9.73 -6.99 4.36
C ALA A 43 -11.03 -6.31 4.80
N ALA A 44 -12.14 -7.05 4.93
CA ALA A 44 -13.48 -6.52 5.11
C ALA A 44 -13.58 -5.55 6.29
N CYS A 45 -14.20 -4.40 6.03
CA CYS A 45 -14.49 -3.39 7.03
C CYS A 45 -15.58 -3.88 8.00
N PRO A 46 -15.58 -3.44 9.27
CA PRO A 46 -16.74 -3.57 10.16
C PRO A 46 -18.03 -3.02 9.51
N PRO A 47 -19.23 -3.48 9.94
CA PRO A 47 -20.51 -3.11 9.31
C PRO A 47 -20.84 -1.61 9.26
N ALA A 48 -20.24 -0.81 10.15
CA ALA A 48 -20.36 0.64 10.16
C ALA A 48 -18.96 1.27 10.23
N GLY A 49 -18.73 2.28 9.39
CA GLY A 49 -17.45 2.98 9.30
C GLY A 49 -16.63 2.62 8.06
N TRP A 50 -15.34 2.90 8.12
CA TRP A 50 -14.38 2.55 7.07
C TRP A 50 -13.03 2.13 7.66
N ARG A 51 -12.21 1.44 6.88
CA ARG A 51 -10.92 0.91 7.30
C ARG A 51 -9.80 1.42 6.41
N TRP A 52 -8.64 1.69 6.99
CA TRP A 52 -7.41 1.96 6.27
C TRP A 52 -6.34 0.94 6.62
N LEU A 53 -5.78 0.26 5.62
CA LEU A 53 -4.66 -0.67 5.78
C LEU A 53 -3.47 -0.21 4.94
N HIS A 54 -2.26 -0.37 5.48
CA HIS A 54 -1.02 -0.02 4.80
C HIS A 54 -0.01 -1.16 4.82
N PHE A 55 0.47 -1.54 3.63
CA PHE A 55 1.32 -2.71 3.43
C PHE A 55 2.67 -2.40 2.78
N ASN A 56 3.65 -3.23 3.10
CA ASN A 56 4.87 -3.37 2.34
C ASN A 56 4.61 -4.25 1.10
N ARG A 57 4.60 -3.64 -0.09
CA ARG A 57 4.36 -4.32 -1.37
C ARG A 57 5.44 -5.35 -1.71
N LEU A 58 6.66 -5.21 -1.17
CA LEU A 58 7.77 -6.10 -1.48
C LEU A 58 7.79 -7.36 -0.59
N ALA A 59 6.97 -7.42 0.46
CA ALA A 59 6.87 -8.59 1.32
C ALA A 59 6.06 -9.70 0.62
N ALA A 60 6.56 -10.94 0.69
CA ALA A 60 5.87 -12.10 0.13
C ALA A 60 4.49 -12.32 0.79
N GLU A 61 4.41 -12.17 2.12
CA GLU A 61 3.15 -12.32 2.88
C GLU A 61 2.09 -11.28 2.47
N THR A 62 2.48 -10.10 1.97
CA THR A 62 1.51 -9.13 1.40
C THR A 62 0.86 -9.67 0.13
N ARG A 63 1.66 -10.28 -0.76
CA ARG A 63 1.13 -10.89 -1.99
C ARG A 63 0.19 -12.04 -1.66
N GLU A 64 0.65 -12.96 -0.82
CA GLU A 64 -0.12 -14.13 -0.37
C GLU A 64 -1.46 -13.68 0.24
N TRP A 65 -1.44 -12.69 1.13
CA TRP A 65 -2.66 -12.18 1.73
C TRP A 65 -3.61 -11.51 0.72
N LEU A 66 -3.08 -10.74 -0.24
CA LEU A 66 -3.91 -10.15 -1.29
C LEU A 66 -4.61 -11.24 -2.11
N GLU A 67 -3.85 -12.27 -2.51
CA GLU A 67 -4.32 -13.35 -3.38
C GLU A 67 -5.26 -14.34 -2.67
N GLU A 68 -5.06 -14.58 -1.37
CA GLU A 68 -5.76 -15.68 -0.66
C GLU A 68 -6.81 -15.21 0.36
N SER A 69 -6.64 -14.03 0.96
CA SER A 69 -7.41 -13.62 2.15
C SER A 69 -8.01 -12.23 2.08
N SER A 70 -7.69 -11.40 1.10
CA SER A 70 -8.10 -9.98 1.12
C SER A 70 -9.54 -9.73 0.69
N ASP A 71 -10.21 -10.73 0.10
CA ASP A 71 -11.55 -10.60 -0.52
C ASP A 71 -11.61 -9.58 -1.69
N LEU A 72 -10.46 -9.14 -2.21
CA LEU A 72 -10.39 -8.23 -3.35
C LEU A 72 -10.56 -8.98 -4.68
N ASP A 73 -11.13 -8.31 -5.67
CA ASP A 73 -11.18 -8.80 -7.05
C ASP A 73 -9.77 -8.95 -7.66
N GLU A 74 -9.59 -9.96 -8.52
CA GLU A 74 -8.31 -10.27 -9.17
C GLU A 74 -7.75 -9.08 -9.96
N THR A 75 -8.62 -8.24 -10.54
CA THR A 75 -8.21 -7.04 -11.28
C THR A 75 -7.59 -6.00 -10.33
N VAL A 76 -8.17 -5.83 -9.13
CA VAL A 76 -7.66 -4.93 -8.10
C VAL A 76 -6.32 -5.44 -7.57
N ILE A 77 -6.22 -6.74 -7.27
CA ILE A 77 -4.97 -7.40 -6.82
C ILE A 77 -3.87 -7.21 -7.87
N THR A 78 -4.17 -7.48 -9.14
CA THR A 78 -3.24 -7.31 -10.25
C THR A 78 -2.75 -5.86 -10.33
N ALA A 79 -3.65 -4.88 -10.27
CA ALA A 79 -3.30 -3.46 -10.32
C ALA A 79 -2.42 -3.03 -9.12
N LEU A 80 -2.73 -3.51 -7.92
CA LEU A 80 -1.96 -3.28 -6.71
C LEU A 80 -0.53 -3.86 -6.82
N LEU A 81 -0.38 -5.03 -7.43
CA LEU A 81 0.90 -5.75 -7.54
C LEU A 81 1.73 -5.43 -8.79
N GLN A 82 1.16 -4.72 -9.77
CA GLN A 82 1.83 -4.32 -11.01
C GLN A 82 3.21 -3.67 -10.77
N THR A 83 4.15 -3.87 -11.70
CA THR A 83 5.50 -3.30 -11.58
C THR A 83 5.56 -1.84 -12.01
N GLU A 84 4.72 -1.42 -12.97
CA GLU A 84 4.73 -0.06 -13.53
C GLU A 84 4.27 0.98 -12.50
N THR A 85 5.03 2.08 -12.35
CA THR A 85 4.83 3.10 -11.30
C THR A 85 4.32 4.45 -11.84
N ARG A 86 3.87 4.51 -13.11
CA ARG A 86 3.35 5.77 -13.66
C ARG A 86 2.15 6.27 -12.84
N PRO A 87 2.07 7.60 -12.60
CA PRO A 87 0.90 8.19 -11.98
C PRO A 87 -0.36 7.83 -12.75
N ARG A 88 -1.37 7.32 -12.05
CA ARG A 88 -2.64 6.88 -12.63
C ARG A 88 -3.75 7.06 -11.60
N CYS A 89 -4.91 7.51 -12.05
CA CYS A 89 -6.17 7.43 -11.33
C CYS A 89 -7.19 6.75 -12.26
N ALA A 90 -7.82 5.68 -11.80
CA ALA A 90 -8.83 4.97 -12.57
C ALA A 90 -9.94 4.48 -11.64
N ALA A 91 -11.19 4.77 -12.00
CA ALA A 91 -12.34 4.12 -11.39
C ALA A 91 -12.41 2.66 -11.86
N TYR A 92 -12.75 1.76 -10.94
CA TYR A 92 -13.04 0.36 -11.21
C TYR A 92 -14.15 -0.07 -10.26
N GLU A 93 -15.26 -0.58 -10.81
CA GLU A 93 -16.45 -0.92 -10.04
C GLU A 93 -16.89 0.19 -9.06
N ASP A 94 -16.89 -0.09 -7.76
CA ASP A 94 -17.29 0.79 -6.67
C ASP A 94 -16.12 1.55 -6.03
N GLY A 95 -14.92 1.47 -6.62
CA GLY A 95 -13.71 2.04 -6.06
C GLY A 95 -12.78 2.73 -7.06
N LEU A 96 -11.63 3.14 -6.53
CA LEU A 96 -10.59 3.91 -7.21
C LEU A 96 -9.24 3.23 -7.05
N LEU A 97 -8.59 2.98 -8.18
CA LEU A 97 -7.18 2.59 -8.27
C LEU A 97 -6.34 3.84 -8.52
N LEU A 98 -5.44 4.14 -7.57
CA LEU A 98 -4.60 5.32 -7.61
C LEU A 98 -3.13 4.94 -7.41
N ASN A 99 -2.28 5.36 -8.34
CA ASN A 99 -0.83 5.31 -8.22
C ASN A 99 -0.32 6.75 -8.16
N LEU A 100 0.30 7.12 -7.05
CA LEU A 100 0.94 8.42 -6.85
C LEU A 100 2.45 8.25 -6.82
N ARG A 101 3.18 9.26 -7.31
CA ARG A 101 4.63 9.37 -7.14
C ARG A 101 4.98 10.60 -6.32
N GLY A 102 5.99 10.47 -5.49
CA GLY A 102 6.54 11.56 -4.68
C GLY A 102 8.06 11.54 -4.70
N ILE A 103 8.65 12.66 -4.29
CA ILE A 103 10.10 12.77 -4.11
C ILE A 103 10.53 11.77 -3.03
N ASN A 104 11.63 11.09 -3.29
CA ASN A 104 12.21 10.13 -2.37
C ASN A 104 13.09 10.85 -1.35
N HIS A 105 12.62 10.86 -0.11
CA HIS A 105 13.35 11.46 1.02
C HIS A 105 14.17 10.43 1.81
N ASN A 106 14.30 9.19 1.33
CA ASN A 106 15.10 8.17 1.99
C ASN A 106 16.61 8.50 1.85
N PRO A 107 17.45 8.15 2.84
CA PRO A 107 18.89 8.40 2.78
C PRO A 107 19.52 7.80 1.51
N GLY A 108 20.37 8.58 0.84
CA GLY A 108 21.06 8.15 -0.38
C GLY A 108 20.19 8.08 -1.63
N ALA A 109 18.95 8.57 -1.58
CA ALA A 109 18.12 8.71 -2.77
C ALA A 109 18.41 10.02 -3.49
N GLU A 110 18.50 9.97 -4.82
CA GLU A 110 18.52 11.16 -5.65
C GLU A 110 17.08 11.65 -5.92
N PRO A 111 16.86 12.94 -6.19
CA PRO A 111 15.52 13.48 -6.47
C PRO A 111 14.78 12.80 -7.64
N GLU A 112 15.54 12.22 -8.58
CA GLU A 112 15.05 11.45 -9.72
C GLU A 112 14.55 10.05 -9.34
N ASP A 113 14.94 9.53 -8.18
CA ASP A 113 14.54 8.22 -7.65
C ASP A 113 13.12 8.24 -7.05
N MET A 114 12.13 8.75 -7.78
CA MET A 114 10.79 8.95 -7.20
C MET A 114 10.20 7.63 -6.67
N ILE A 115 9.62 7.70 -5.48
CA ILE A 115 8.92 6.60 -4.83
C ILE A 115 7.42 6.67 -5.09
N SER A 116 6.73 5.54 -4.95
CA SER A 116 5.30 5.44 -5.22
C SER A 116 4.50 4.97 -4.03
N VAL A 117 3.27 5.48 -3.93
CA VAL A 117 2.19 4.91 -3.10
C VAL A 117 1.11 4.42 -4.06
N ARG A 118 0.64 3.19 -3.84
CA ARG A 118 -0.49 2.61 -4.55
C ARG A 118 -1.67 2.56 -3.61
N ILE A 119 -2.87 2.86 -4.10
CA ILE A 119 -4.08 2.93 -3.28
C ILE A 119 -5.22 2.26 -4.06
N TRP A 120 -5.91 1.34 -3.39
CA TRP A 120 -7.27 0.94 -3.71
C TRP A 120 -8.18 1.57 -2.67
N ALA A 121 -9.24 2.26 -3.10
CA ALA A 121 -10.18 2.91 -2.19
C ALA A 121 -11.62 2.70 -2.65
N THR A 122 -12.45 2.12 -1.78
CA THR A 122 -13.92 2.06 -1.91
C THR A 122 -14.56 2.98 -0.88
N GLN A 123 -15.89 2.92 -0.74
CA GLN A 123 -16.62 3.67 0.28
C GLN A 123 -16.17 3.33 1.72
N ASN A 124 -15.77 2.09 1.99
CA ASN A 124 -15.50 1.59 3.35
C ASN A 124 -14.10 0.98 3.53
N LEU A 125 -13.28 0.89 2.49
CA LEU A 125 -11.95 0.30 2.58
C LEU A 125 -10.94 1.11 1.78
N VAL A 126 -9.83 1.45 2.43
CA VAL A 126 -8.63 1.99 1.80
C VAL A 126 -7.49 1.01 2.04
N ILE A 127 -6.95 0.44 0.98
CA ILE A 127 -5.70 -0.31 1.02
C ILE A 127 -4.65 0.53 0.32
N SER A 128 -3.58 0.83 1.04
CA SER A 128 -2.43 1.55 0.50
C SER A 128 -1.17 0.70 0.60
N MET A 129 -0.25 0.83 -0.35
CA MET A 129 0.97 0.05 -0.36
C MET A 129 2.17 0.87 -0.80
N ARG A 130 3.33 0.53 -0.26
CA ARG A 130 4.62 1.11 -0.62
C ARG A 130 5.66 0.02 -0.86
N SER A 131 6.62 0.29 -1.74
CA SER A 131 7.84 -0.54 -1.83
C SER A 131 8.95 -0.04 -0.92
N TYR A 132 9.03 1.28 -0.72
CA TYR A 132 10.00 1.95 0.15
C TYR A 132 9.28 2.97 1.04
N PRO A 133 9.80 3.34 2.22
CA PRO A 133 9.16 4.31 3.10
C PRO A 133 8.82 5.61 2.37
N VAL A 134 7.60 6.09 2.57
CA VAL A 134 7.10 7.34 1.97
C VAL A 134 6.79 8.32 3.08
N LYS A 135 7.55 9.42 3.14
CA LYS A 135 7.44 10.43 4.21
C LYS A 135 6.01 10.96 4.37
N ALA A 136 5.35 11.31 3.27
CA ALA A 136 3.98 11.84 3.30
C ALA A 136 2.97 10.86 3.96
N VAL A 137 3.10 9.55 3.71
CA VAL A 137 2.23 8.54 4.34
C VAL A 137 2.49 8.43 5.84
N HIS A 138 3.74 8.57 6.25
CA HIS A 138 4.11 8.56 7.66
C HIS A 138 3.57 9.78 8.43
N GLU A 139 3.45 10.94 7.78
CA GLU A 139 2.97 12.18 8.41
C GLU A 139 1.44 12.20 8.62
N VAL A 140 0.68 11.40 7.85
CA VAL A 140 -0.79 11.39 7.90
C VAL A 140 -1.40 10.21 8.66
N ARG A 141 -0.56 9.30 9.18
CA ARG A 141 -1.01 8.16 9.99
C ARG A 141 -1.14 8.51 11.47
#